data_AF-A0A7L5RVY4-F1
#
_entry.id   AF-A0A7L5RVY4-F1
#
_cell.length_a   1.000
_cell.length_b   1.000
_cell.length_c   1.000
_cell.angle_alpha   90.00
_cell.angle_beta   90.00
_cell.angle_gamma   90.00
#
_symmetry.space_group_name_H-M   'P 1'
#
loop_
_entity.id
_entity.type
_entity.pdbx_description
1 polymer ?
#
loop_
_entity_poly.entity_id
_entity_poly.type
_entity_poly.pdbx_seq_one_letter_code
_entity_poly.pdbx_strand_id
1 'polypeptide(L)'
;MAQVVQGILGYAQWPHSPQQLRLCIVAPTQYTDILLASEAEESQRPVHSRRLLLDDPQLTSACEAVYVGVLPDAARQKLLERLVGYPILSISESAESCGEGSLFCLHVTDESTSFKVDLDAVARSGLKIHPRVLQLGKRLREKS
;
A
#
# COMPACT_ATOMS: atom_id res chain seq x y z
N MET A 1 5.57 -7.11 -8.71
CA MET A 1 4.66 -6.32 -7.85
C MET A 1 4.74 -6.69 -6.37
N ALA A 2 4.59 -7.96 -5.98
CA ALA A 2 4.71 -8.38 -4.57
C ALA A 2 5.97 -7.88 -3.86
N GLN A 3 7.12 -7.99 -4.51
CA GLN A 3 8.40 -7.56 -3.93
C GLN A 3 8.49 -6.04 -3.69
N VAL A 4 7.79 -5.22 -4.49
CA VAL A 4 7.73 -3.76 -4.30
C VAL A 4 6.85 -3.43 -3.11
N VAL A 5 5.66 -4.03 -3.03
CA VAL A 5 4.72 -3.85 -1.91
C VAL A 5 5.38 -4.31 -0.60
N GLN A 6 6.00 -5.49 -0.57
CA GLN A 6 6.76 -5.98 0.57
C GLN A 6 7.94 -5.06 0.93
N GLY A 7 8.65 -4.56 -0.07
CA GLY A 7 9.70 -3.57 0.12
C GLY A 7 9.19 -2.32 0.83
N ILE A 8 8.09 -1.73 0.36
CA ILE A 8 7.45 -0.56 0.97
C ILE A 8 7.02 -0.88 2.41
N LEU A 9 6.34 -2.02 2.64
CA LEU A 9 5.92 -2.47 3.97
C LEU A 9 7.11 -2.57 4.93
N GLY A 10 8.27 -3.04 4.47
CA GLY A 10 9.49 -3.15 5.26
C GLY A 10 10.12 -1.82 5.69
N TYR A 11 9.76 -0.70 5.06
CA TYR A 11 10.20 0.64 5.48
C TYR A 11 9.21 1.36 6.40
N ALA A 12 8.01 0.81 6.61
CA ALA A 12 7.01 1.37 7.50
C ALA A 12 7.14 0.82 8.92
N GLN A 13 6.91 1.67 9.91
CA GLN A 13 6.88 1.31 11.33
C GLN A 13 5.54 1.74 11.92
N TRP A 14 4.80 0.75 12.43
CA TRP A 14 3.54 0.94 13.14
C TRP A 14 3.79 1.19 14.63
N PRO A 15 2.97 2.02 15.30
CA PRO A 15 3.11 2.31 16.72
C PRO A 15 3.12 1.06 17.60
N HIS A 16 2.30 0.07 17.27
CA HIS A 16 2.14 -1.17 18.03
C HIS A 16 3.03 -2.33 17.54
N SER A 17 3.89 -2.10 16.53
CA SER A 17 4.86 -3.08 16.01
C SER A 17 4.29 -4.51 15.85
N PRO A 18 3.33 -4.73 14.94
CA PRO A 18 2.63 -6.01 14.82
C PRO A 18 3.56 -7.13 14.36
N GLN A 19 3.38 -8.35 14.87
CA GLN A 19 4.23 -9.52 14.54
C GLN A 19 3.98 -10.06 13.12
N GLN A 20 2.78 -9.81 12.58
CA GLN A 20 2.39 -10.09 11.21
C GLN A 20 1.71 -8.86 10.61
N LEU A 21 1.76 -8.69 9.29
CA LEU A 21 1.05 -7.62 8.60
C LEU A 21 -0.17 -8.18 7.86
N ARG A 22 -1.34 -7.61 8.11
CA ARG A 22 -2.54 -7.89 7.31
C ARG A 22 -2.66 -6.84 6.22
N LEU A 23 -2.52 -7.30 4.98
CA LEU A 23 -2.69 -6.49 3.77
C LEU A 23 -4.11 -6.68 3.25
N CYS A 24 -4.92 -5.63 3.35
CA CYS A 24 -6.27 -5.65 2.83
C CYS A 24 -6.30 -5.10 1.40
N ILE A 25 -6.82 -5.88 0.47
CA ILE A 25 -6.96 -5.51 -0.93
C ILE A 25 -8.39 -5.03 -1.14
N VAL A 26 -8.54 -3.78 -1.59
CA VAL A 26 -9.82 -3.13 -1.82
C VAL A 26 -9.94 -2.76 -3.29
N ALA A 27 -11.13 -2.99 -3.86
CA ALA A 27 -11.50 -2.78 -5.26
C ALA A 27 -10.88 -3.79 -6.24
N PRO A 28 -11.38 -3.85 -7.50
CA PRO A 28 -10.75 -4.63 -8.56
C PRO A 28 -9.35 -4.10 -8.80
N THR A 29 -8.43 -5.01 -9.06
CA THR A 29 -7.02 -4.69 -9.21
C THR A 29 -6.47 -5.44 -10.40
N GLN A 30 -5.58 -4.83 -11.14
CA GLN A 30 -5.00 -5.44 -12.34
C GLN A 30 -3.87 -6.42 -12.00
N TYR A 31 -3.22 -6.29 -10.82
CA TYR A 31 -2.00 -7.04 -10.50
C TYR A 31 -2.00 -7.81 -9.17
N THR A 32 -3.15 -8.01 -8.49
CA THR A 32 -3.16 -8.59 -7.12
C THR A 32 -3.16 -10.10 -7.01
N ASP A 33 -3.39 -10.84 -8.09
CA ASP A 33 -3.29 -12.30 -7.99
C ASP A 33 -1.86 -12.72 -7.56
N ILE A 34 -0.87 -11.89 -7.86
CA ILE A 34 0.52 -12.02 -7.39
C ILE A 34 0.66 -11.63 -5.90
N LEU A 35 -0.11 -10.67 -5.38
CA LEU A 35 -0.07 -10.28 -3.95
C LEU A 35 -0.78 -11.28 -3.03
N LEU A 36 -1.79 -11.98 -3.54
CA LEU A 36 -2.53 -13.00 -2.81
C LEU A 36 -1.78 -14.35 -2.80
N ALA A 37 -1.07 -14.67 -3.88
CA ALA A 37 -0.24 -15.89 -3.96
C ALA A 37 1.11 -15.75 -3.25
N SER A 38 1.56 -14.53 -2.97
CA SER A 38 2.84 -14.26 -2.29
C SER A 38 2.65 -14.15 -0.79
N GLU A 39 2.33 -15.26 -0.12
CA GLU A 39 2.62 -15.39 1.30
C GLU A 39 4.15 -15.48 1.43
N ALA A 40 4.80 -14.36 1.72
CA ALA A 40 6.24 -14.36 1.98
C ALA A 40 6.48 -14.90 3.40
N GLU A 41 6.35 -16.22 3.55
CA GLU A 41 6.61 -16.93 4.82
C GLU A 41 8.08 -16.79 5.27
N GLU A 42 9.02 -16.53 4.35
CA GLU A 42 10.44 -16.36 4.64
C GLU A 42 10.84 -14.97 5.16
N SER A 43 9.90 -14.02 5.25
CA SER A 43 10.17 -12.69 5.79
C SER A 43 10.09 -12.68 7.32
N GLN A 44 10.98 -11.92 7.98
CA GLN A 44 10.95 -11.71 9.46
C GLN A 44 9.59 -11.21 9.99
N ARG A 45 8.75 -10.67 9.10
CA ARG A 45 7.37 -10.27 9.38
C ARG A 45 6.48 -10.75 8.24
N PRO A 46 5.71 -11.85 8.42
CA PRO A 46 4.87 -12.38 7.36
C PRO A 46 3.76 -11.39 6.99
N VAL A 47 3.37 -11.42 5.71
CA VAL A 47 2.30 -10.58 5.17
C VAL A 47 1.16 -11.48 4.71
N HIS A 48 0.00 -11.36 5.34
CA HIS A 48 -1.21 -12.07 4.94
C HIS A 48 -2.15 -11.13 4.19
N SER A 49 -2.45 -11.50 2.95
CA SER A 49 -3.31 -10.71 2.06
C SER A 49 -4.75 -11.21 2.13
N ARG A 50 -5.72 -10.31 2.21
CA ARG A 50 -7.14 -10.64 2.09
C ARG A 50 -7.91 -9.57 1.32
N ARG A 51 -8.95 -9.98 0.59
CA ARG A 51 -9.85 -9.03 -0.09
C ARG A 51 -10.91 -8.53 0.88
N LEU A 52 -11.16 -7.22 0.87
CA LEU A 52 -12.28 -6.59 1.59
C LEU A 52 -13.13 -5.78 0.61
N LEU A 53 -14.42 -5.65 0.92
CA LEU A 53 -15.31 -4.73 0.22
C LEU A 53 -14.92 -3.28 0.53
N LEU A 54 -15.24 -2.37 -0.38
CA LEU A 54 -14.91 -0.95 -0.26
C LEU A 54 -15.45 -0.34 1.04
N ASP A 55 -16.64 -0.73 1.46
CA ASP A 55 -17.40 -0.26 2.61
C ASP A 55 -17.27 -1.16 3.84
N ASP A 56 -16.38 -2.16 3.82
CA ASP A 56 -16.22 -3.10 4.92
C ASP A 56 -15.87 -2.36 6.23
N PRO A 57 -16.68 -2.48 7.30
CA PRO A 57 -16.48 -1.74 8.53
C PRO A 57 -15.21 -2.17 9.30
N GLN A 58 -14.66 -3.35 9.01
CA GLN A 58 -13.47 -3.87 9.68
C GLN A 58 -12.16 -3.31 9.11
N LEU A 59 -12.22 -2.54 8.02
CA LEU A 59 -11.04 -2.02 7.33
C LEU A 59 -10.03 -1.34 8.27
N THR A 60 -10.52 -0.54 9.22
CA THR A 60 -9.67 0.25 10.11
C THR A 60 -9.16 -0.52 11.33
N SER A 61 -9.80 -1.64 11.69
CA SER A 61 -9.42 -2.47 12.85
C SER A 61 -8.63 -3.72 12.48
N ALA A 62 -8.70 -4.14 11.22
CA ALA A 62 -8.25 -5.47 10.82
C ALA A 62 -7.22 -5.46 9.68
N CYS A 63 -6.61 -4.30 9.42
CA CYS A 63 -5.61 -4.12 8.37
C CYS A 63 -4.47 -3.23 8.90
N GLU A 64 -3.23 -3.64 8.67
CA GLU A 64 -2.05 -2.79 8.89
C GLU A 64 -1.72 -1.99 7.62
N ALA A 65 -2.08 -2.55 6.46
CA ALA A 65 -1.91 -1.92 5.17
C ALA A 65 -3.13 -2.16 4.28
N VAL A 66 -3.41 -1.21 3.40
CA VAL A 66 -4.48 -1.28 2.41
C VAL A 66 -3.89 -1.09 1.02
N TYR A 67 -4.07 -2.09 0.17
CA TYR A 67 -3.80 -2.00 -1.26
C TYR A 67 -5.08 -1.60 -1.98
N VAL A 68 -5.07 -0.45 -2.63
CA VAL A 68 -6.21 0.15 -3.30
C VAL A 68 -6.06 -0.06 -4.81
N GLY A 69 -6.98 -0.80 -5.40
CA GLY A 69 -7.08 -1.03 -6.83
C GLY A 69 -7.64 0.16 -7.61
N VAL A 70 -8.29 -0.15 -8.74
CA VAL A 70 -8.94 0.83 -9.60
C VAL A 70 -10.28 1.24 -8.98
N LEU A 71 -10.36 2.51 -8.59
CA LEU A 71 -11.57 3.15 -8.09
C LEU A 71 -11.79 4.51 -8.79
N PRO A 72 -13.05 4.92 -9.01
CA PRO A 72 -13.36 6.31 -9.31
C PRO A 72 -12.83 7.24 -8.21
N ASP A 73 -12.41 8.44 -8.55
CA ASP A 73 -11.76 9.37 -7.62
C ASP A 73 -12.59 9.63 -6.36
N ALA A 74 -13.91 9.81 -6.50
CA ALA A 74 -14.79 10.01 -5.35
C ALA A 74 -14.85 8.81 -4.39
N ALA A 75 -14.80 7.58 -4.93
CA ALA A 75 -14.78 6.36 -4.11
C ALA A 75 -13.43 6.16 -3.42
N ARG A 76 -12.34 6.49 -4.14
CA ARG A 76 -10.97 6.49 -3.60
C ARG A 76 -10.82 7.49 -2.46
N GLN A 77 -11.28 8.72 -2.66
CA GLN A 77 -11.21 9.77 -1.63
C GLN A 77 -11.97 9.34 -0.37
N LYS A 78 -13.22 8.85 -0.51
CA LYS A 78 -14.00 8.31 0.62
C LYS A 78 -13.29 7.16 1.34
N LEU A 79 -12.63 6.26 0.60
CA LEU A 79 -11.85 5.19 1.21
C LEU A 79 -10.69 5.74 2.04
N LEU A 80 -9.91 6.67 1.48
CA LEU A 80 -8.73 7.24 2.13
C LEU A 80 -9.08 8.11 3.34
N GLU A 81 -10.18 8.87 3.28
CA GLU A 81 -10.71 9.63 4.41
C GLU A 81 -11.03 8.73 5.61
N ARG A 82 -11.54 7.51 5.38
CA ARG A 82 -11.80 6.53 6.46
C ARG A 82 -10.52 6.02 7.12
N LEU A 83 -9.38 6.10 6.45
CA LEU A 83 -8.09 5.64 6.99
C LEU A 83 -7.38 6.73 7.81
N VAL A 84 -7.80 7.99 7.71
CA VAL A 84 -7.19 9.11 8.45
C VAL A 84 -7.27 8.86 9.95
N GLY A 85 -6.16 9.05 10.66
CA GLY A 85 -6.06 8.83 12.10
C GLY A 85 -5.84 7.38 12.52
N TYR A 86 -5.89 6.42 11.59
CA TYR A 86 -5.50 5.03 11.84
C TYR A 86 -4.09 4.78 11.33
N PRO A 87 -3.27 3.98 12.05
CA PRO A 87 -1.93 3.62 11.61
C PRO A 87 -1.98 2.59 10.48
N ILE A 88 -2.44 3.00 9.30
CA ILE A 88 -2.67 2.14 8.14
C ILE A 88 -1.88 2.67 6.95
N LEU A 89 -1.09 1.79 6.35
CA LEU A 89 -0.30 2.11 5.17
C LEU A 89 -1.17 1.95 3.91
N SER A 90 -1.48 3.04 3.21
CA SER A 90 -2.21 2.98 1.94
C SER A 90 -1.28 2.96 0.73
N ILE A 91 -1.49 1.99 -0.17
CA ILE A 91 -0.78 1.85 -1.43
C ILE A 91 -1.82 1.77 -2.55
N SER A 92 -1.82 2.74 -3.48
CA SER A 92 -2.69 2.69 -4.66
C SER A 92 -1.93 2.20 -5.89
N GLU A 93 -2.58 1.38 -6.74
CA GLU A 93 -2.15 1.20 -8.13
C GLU A 93 -2.77 2.30 -9.02
N SER A 94 -2.01 2.80 -10.00
CA SER A 94 -2.47 3.79 -10.97
C SER A 94 -2.52 3.18 -12.37
N ALA A 95 -3.65 3.39 -13.07
CA ALA A 95 -3.72 3.26 -14.53
C ALA A 95 -3.54 4.64 -15.21
N GLU A 96 -4.17 5.72 -14.72
CA GLU A 96 -4.11 7.05 -15.39
C GLU A 96 -4.13 8.28 -14.45
N SER A 97 -4.65 8.19 -13.22
CA SER A 97 -4.55 9.27 -12.23
C SER A 97 -4.14 8.72 -10.88
N CYS A 98 -3.06 9.27 -10.35
CA CYS A 98 -2.75 9.13 -8.95
C CYS A 98 -3.54 10.21 -8.20
N GLY A 99 -4.73 9.85 -7.71
CA GLY A 99 -5.49 10.72 -6.79
C GLY A 99 -4.70 10.95 -5.50
N GLU A 100 -4.78 12.15 -4.94
CA GLU A 100 -4.16 12.53 -3.67
C GLU A 100 -4.67 11.67 -2.50
N GLY A 101 -3.85 11.50 -1.46
CA GLY A 101 -4.27 10.91 -0.18
C GLY A 101 -3.79 9.48 0.12
N SER A 102 -3.33 8.70 -0.86
CA SER A 102 -2.60 7.46 -0.57
C SER A 102 -1.17 7.76 -0.18
N LEU A 103 -0.62 7.06 0.81
CA LEU A 103 0.78 7.26 1.24
C LEU A 103 1.74 6.94 0.10
N PHE A 104 1.49 5.83 -0.59
CA PHE A 104 2.26 5.41 -1.74
C PHE A 104 1.34 5.21 -2.94
N CYS A 105 1.83 5.63 -4.09
CA CYS A 105 1.13 5.47 -5.35
C CYS A 105 2.06 4.83 -6.36
N LEU A 106 1.74 3.60 -6.75
CA LEU A 106 2.50 2.82 -7.70
C LEU A 106 2.15 3.27 -9.11
N HIS A 107 3.18 3.54 -9.90
CA HIS A 107 3.10 3.72 -11.33
C HIS A 107 3.78 2.52 -11.98
N VAL A 108 2.96 1.64 -12.55
CA VAL A 108 3.40 0.41 -13.20
C VAL A 108 3.32 0.62 -14.70
N THR A 109 4.43 0.43 -15.39
CA THR A 109 4.49 0.30 -16.85
C THR A 109 4.98 -1.10 -17.19
N ASP A 110 4.86 -1.51 -18.45
CA ASP A 110 5.36 -2.82 -18.91
C ASP A 110 6.88 -2.97 -18.70
N GLU A 111 7.61 -1.85 -18.68
CA GLU A 111 9.06 -1.81 -18.59
C GLU A 111 9.55 -1.57 -17.15
N SER A 112 8.79 -0.84 -16.32
CA SER A 112 9.27 -0.36 -15.03
C SER A 112 8.20 -0.24 -13.95
N THR A 113 8.63 -0.32 -12.69
CA THR A 113 7.79 0.08 -11.55
C THR A 113 8.39 1.29 -10.87
N SER A 114 7.61 2.34 -10.71
CA SER A 114 7.99 3.49 -9.87
C SER A 114 6.88 3.81 -8.89
N PHE A 115 7.15 4.71 -7.94
CA PHE A 115 6.10 5.19 -7.06
C PHE A 115 6.33 6.64 -6.65
N LYS A 116 5.22 7.30 -6.31
CA LYS A 116 5.19 8.60 -5.63
C LYS A 116 4.85 8.38 -4.16
N VAL A 117 5.31 9.30 -3.33
CA VAL A 117 5.00 9.35 -1.89
C VAL A 117 4.30 10.66 -1.60
N ASP A 118 3.16 10.60 -0.92
CA ASP A 118 2.46 11.77 -0.40
C ASP A 118 2.91 12.03 1.04
N LEU A 119 3.74 13.07 1.22
CA LEU A 119 4.32 13.41 2.52
C LEU A 119 3.29 13.93 3.54
N ASP A 120 2.22 14.56 3.05
CA ASP A 120 1.13 15.07 3.87
C ASP A 120 0.25 13.90 4.36
N ALA A 121 -0.04 12.94 3.49
CA ALA A 121 -0.68 11.68 3.89
C ALA A 121 0.17 10.89 4.90
N VAL A 122 1.49 10.82 4.71
CA VAL A 122 2.41 10.20 5.69
C VAL A 122 2.32 10.89 7.05
N ALA A 123 2.36 12.23 7.09
CA ALA A 123 2.28 12.99 8.32
C ALA A 123 0.98 12.74 9.10
N ARG A 124 -0.14 12.54 8.40
CA ARG A 124 -1.46 12.26 9.00
C ARG A 124 -1.71 10.79 9.35
N SER A 125 -0.89 9.87 8.87
CA SER A 125 -1.09 8.42 9.06
C SER A 125 -0.73 7.90 10.45
N GLY A 126 0.07 8.64 11.22
CA GLY A 126 0.64 8.12 12.48
C GLY A 126 1.69 7.02 12.29
N LEU A 127 2.07 6.69 11.05
CA LEU A 127 3.17 5.78 10.74
C LEU A 127 4.50 6.54 10.66
N LYS A 128 5.60 5.85 11.00
CA LYS A 128 6.95 6.33 10.67
C LYS A 128 7.44 5.61 9.43
N ILE A 129 7.78 6.38 8.39
CA ILE A 129 8.30 5.86 7.13
C ILE A 129 9.79 6.15 7.05
N HIS A 130 10.62 5.11 6.90
CA HIS A 130 12.06 5.27 6.83
C HIS A 130 12.47 5.88 5.46
N PRO A 131 13.25 6.99 5.42
CA PRO A 131 13.54 7.73 4.17
C PRO A 131 14.22 6.93 3.06
N ARG A 132 14.94 5.85 3.40
CA ARG A 132 15.52 4.91 2.42
C ARG A 132 14.50 4.26 1.50
N VAL A 133 13.20 4.33 1.81
CA VAL A 133 12.15 3.92 0.86
C VAL A 133 12.31 4.64 -0.49
N LEU A 134 12.75 5.91 -0.51
CA LEU A 134 12.97 6.65 -1.77
C LEU A 134 14.06 6.01 -2.65
N GLN A 135 15.04 5.32 -2.04
CA GLN A 135 16.06 4.56 -2.78
C GLN A 135 15.51 3.29 -3.41
N LEU A 136 14.42 2.71 -2.87
CA LEU A 136 13.71 1.61 -3.51
C LEU A 136 13.10 2.12 -4.83
N GLY A 137 12.43 3.27 -4.82
CA GLY A 137 11.87 3.88 -6.03
C GLY A 137 12.94 4.25 -7.08
N LYS A 138 14.16 4.59 -6.65
CA LYS A 138 15.29 4.81 -7.58
C LYS A 138 15.77 3.50 -8.23
N ARG A 139 15.99 2.45 -7.43
CA ARG A 139 16.46 1.14 -7.93
C ARG A 139 15.48 0.49 -8.90
N LEU A 140 14.18 0.64 -8.66
CA LEU A 140 13.15 0.08 -9.55
C LEU A 140 13.10 0.79 -10.92
N ARG A 141 13.61 2.02 -11.03
CA ARG A 141 13.76 2.75 -12.31
C ARG A 141 15.04 2.39 -13.07
N GLU A 142 16.10 2.00 -12.36
CA GLU A 142 17.41 1.68 -12.94
C GLU A 142 17.51 0.22 -13.43
N LYS A 143 16.55 -0.63 -13.05
CA LYS A 143 16.50 -2.06 -13.41
C LYS A 143 15.60 -2.35 -14.62
N SER A 144 15.18 -1.29 -15.31
CA SER A 144 14.29 -1.27 -16.47
C SER A 144 15.05 -0.92 -17.73
#